data_AF-A0A5H5B998-F1
#
_entry.id   AF-A0A5H5B998-F1
#
_cell.length_a   1.000
_cell.length_b   1.000
_cell.length_c   1.000
_cell.angle_alpha   90.00
_cell.angle_beta   90.00
_cell.angle_gamma   90.00
#
_symmetry.space_group_name_H-M   'P 1'
#
loop_
_entity.id
_entity.type
_entity.pdbx_description
1 polymer ?
#
loop_
_entity_poly.entity_id
_entity_poly.type
_entity_poly.pdbx_seq_one_letter_code
_entity_poly.pdbx_strand_id
1 'polypeptide(L)' 'MIKLILSAPVPAMAEAFELYFQNTENMEIIPGPFETIPEFDCMVSAANSFGLMDGGVD' A
#
# COMPACT_ATOMS: atom_id res chain seq x y z
N MET A 1 16.99 -3.53 -7.48
CA MET A 1 16.35 -2.40 -6.78
C MET A 1 14.99 -2.88 -6.31
N ILE A 2 14.55 -2.46 -5.12
CA ILE A 2 13.22 -2.82 -4.58
C ILE A 2 12.20 -1.86 -5.19
N LYS A 3 11.08 -2.40 -5.72
CA LYS A 3 9.90 -1.62 -6.11
C LYS A 3 8.98 -1.50 -4.91
N LEU A 4 8.53 -0.29 -4.61
CA LEU A 4 7.58 0.01 -3.53
C LEU A 4 6.19 0.16 -4.13
N ILE A 5 5.21 -0.49 -3.51
CA ILE A 5 3.80 -0.40 -3.91
C ILE A 5 3.01 0.21 -2.76
N LEU A 6 2.33 1.32 -3.02
CA LEU A 6 1.36 1.92 -2.10
C LEU A 6 -0.05 1.57 -2.58
N SER A 7 -0.69 0.64 -1.88
CA SER A 7 -2.09 0.28 -2.10
C SER A 7 -3.01 1.18 -1.26
N ALA A 8 -4.02 1.76 -1.90
CA ALA A 8 -4.94 2.68 -1.24
C ALA A 8 -6.39 2.43 -1.71
N PRO A 9 -7.25 1.76 -0.93
CA PRO A 9 -8.63 1.51 -1.32
C PRO A 9 -9.51 2.77 -1.26
N VAL A 10 -9.08 3.81 -0.55
CA VAL A 10 -9.77 5.10 -0.46
C VAL A 10 -9.24 6.03 -1.57
N PRO A 11 -10.09 6.49 -2.52
CA PRO A 11 -9.62 7.30 -3.66
C PRO A 11 -8.86 8.56 -3.26
N ALA A 12 -9.35 9.31 -2.26
CA ALA A 12 -8.68 10.51 -1.77
C ALA A 12 -7.26 10.24 -1.22
N MET A 13 -7.00 9.03 -0.70
CA MET A 13 -5.68 8.63 -0.24
C MET A 13 -4.76 8.29 -1.41
N ALA A 14 -5.28 7.59 -2.43
CA ALA A 14 -4.52 7.30 -3.65
C ALA A 14 -4.10 8.60 -4.36
N GLU A 15 -5.03 9.55 -4.53
CA GLU A 15 -4.74 10.87 -5.12
C GLU A 15 -3.68 11.64 -4.33
N ALA A 16 -3.75 11.61 -3.00
CA ALA A 16 -2.74 12.24 -2.15
C ALA A 16 -1.36 11.58 -2.29
N PHE A 17 -1.31 10.24 -2.40
CA PHE A 17 -0.05 9.52 -2.65
C PHE A 17 0.53 9.84 -4.01
N GLU A 18 -0.28 9.85 -5.07
CA GLU A 18 0.17 10.23 -6.40
C GLU A 18 0.79 11.64 -6.40
N LEU A 19 0.12 12.61 -5.78
CA LEU A 19 0.63 13.99 -5.69
C LEU A 19 1.94 14.09 -4.91
N TYR A 20 2.00 13.46 -3.74
CA TYR A 20 3.15 13.56 -2.84
C TYR A 20 4.37 12.81 -3.39
N PHE A 21 4.16 11.66 -4.03
CA PHE A 21 5.23 10.76 -4.49
C PHE A 21 5.49 10.79 -5.99
N GLN A 22 4.88 11.72 -6.74
CA GLN A 22 5.03 11.86 -8.21
C GLN A 22 6.46 11.81 -8.76
N ASN A 23 7.46 12.22 -7.99
CA ASN A 23 8.87 12.25 -8.41
C ASN A 23 9.75 11.22 -7.67
N THR A 24 9.14 10.24 -7.00
CA THR A 24 9.88 9.20 -6.28
C THR A 24 10.14 8.02 -7.21
N GLU A 25 11.41 7.71 -7.44
CA GLU A 25 11.79 6.54 -8.23
C GLU A 25 11.38 5.24 -7.53
N ASN A 26 11.08 4.20 -8.32
CA ASN A 26 10.69 2.87 -7.85
C ASN A 26 9.41 2.83 -7.01
N MET A 27 8.56 3.86 -7.08
CA MET A 27 7.25 3.91 -6.42
C MET A 27 6.12 3.65 -7.42
N GLU A 28 5.18 2.80 -7.05
CA GLU A 28 3.92 2.61 -7.75
C GLU A 28 2.75 2.80 -6.78
N ILE A 29 1.75 3.56 -7.18
CA ILE A 29 0.52 3.77 -6.40
C ILE A 29 -0.56 2.97 -7.10
N ILE A 30 -1.23 2.09 -6.36
CA ILE A 30 -2.33 1.26 -6.87
C ILE A 30 -3.61 1.64 -6.10
N PRO A 31 -4.57 2.31 -6.76
CA PRO A 31 -5.89 2.56 -6.18
C PRO A 31 -6.64 1.24 -6.03
N GLY A 32 -6.98 0.87 -4.80
CA GLY A 32 -7.67 -0.38 -4.49
C GLY A 32 -7.08 -1.15 -3.30
N PRO A 33 -7.72 -2.26 -2.91
CA PRO A 33 -7.22 -3.16 -1.85
C PRO A 33 -5.94 -3.87 -2.29
N PHE A 34 -5.07 -4.21 -1.34
CA PHE A 34 -3.79 -4.87 -1.67
C PHE A 34 -4.00 -6.29 -2.19
N GLU A 35 -5.10 -6.92 -1.80
CA GLU A 35 -5.53 -8.27 -2.21
C GLU A 35 -5.83 -8.36 -3.71
N THR A 36 -6.03 -7.21 -4.38
CA THR A 36 -6.23 -7.14 -5.83
C THR A 36 -4.92 -7.08 -6.62
N ILE A 37 -3.78 -6.92 -5.95
CA ILE A 37 -2.46 -6.85 -6.58
C ILE A 37 -1.99 -8.28 -6.88
N PRO A 38 -1.74 -8.63 -8.15
CA PRO A 38 -1.49 -10.02 -8.53
C PRO A 38 -0.13 -10.55 -8.07
N GLU A 39 0.89 -9.69 -7.98
CA GLU A 39 2.26 -10.10 -7.68
C GLU A 39 2.97 -9.08 -6.79
N PHE A 40 3.46 -9.54 -5.63
CA PHE A 40 4.41 -8.86 -4.76
C PHE A 40 5.08 -9.89 -3.83
N ASP A 41 6.34 -9.66 -3.45
CA ASP A 41 7.09 -10.60 -2.62
C ASP A 41 6.89 -10.38 -1.12
N CYS A 42 6.58 -9.14 -0.71
CA CYS A 42 6.47 -8.71 0.69
C CYS A 42 5.33 -7.69 0.84
N MET A 43 4.62 -7.75 1.97
CA MET A 43 3.66 -6.72 2.37
C MET A 43 3.97 -6.19 3.78
N VAL A 44 3.62 -4.94 4.02
CA VAL A 44 3.66 -4.34 5.36
C VAL A 44 2.27 -4.51 5.97
N SER A 45 2.17 -5.29 7.05
CA SER A 45 0.93 -5.37 7.81
C SER A 45 0.80 -4.17 8.76
N ALA A 46 -0.39 -3.56 8.79
CA ALA A 46 -0.76 -2.48 9.71
C ALA A 46 -1.24 -3.02 11.06
N ALA A 47 -0.48 -3.95 11.63
CA ALA A 47 -0.81 -4.66 12.87
C ALA A 47 -0.76 -3.79 14.12
N ASN A 48 -1.39 -4.26 15.20
CA ASN A 48 -1.17 -3.74 16.55
C ASN A 48 0.11 -4.32 17.19
N SER A 49 0.54 -3.74 18.31
CA SER A 49 1.78 -4.12 19.01
C SER A 49 1.80 -5.56 19.55
N PHE A 50 0.66 -6.26 19.56
CA PHE A 50 0.54 -7.64 20.03
C PHE A 50 0.50 -8.66 18.89
N GLY A 51 0.51 -8.21 17.62
CA GLY A 51 0.43 -9.09 16.46
C GLY A 51 -0.92 -9.80 16.33
N LEU A 52 -2.00 -9.16 16.80
CA LEU A 52 -3.36 -9.67 16.66
C LEU A 52 -3.99 -9.11 15.38
N MET A 53 -4.50 -9.99 14.52
CA MET A 53 -5.23 -9.60 13.31
C MET A 53 -6.71 -9.35 13.68
N ASP A 54 -7.06 -8.09 13.92
CA ASP A 54 -8.40 -7.64 14.32
C ASP A 54 -9.20 -6.97 13.18
N GLY A 55 -8.61 -6.93 11.98
CA GLY A 55 -9.24 -6.53 10.72
C GLY A 55 -8.58 -5.31 10.07
N GLY A 56 -9.15 -4.87 8.94
CA GLY A 56 -8.52 -3.86 8.11
C GLY A 56 -7.49 -4.51 7.18
N VAL A 57 -6.23 -4.07 7.27
CA VAL A 57 -5.14 -4.60 6.43
C VAL A 57 -4.41 -5.77 7.10
N ASP A 58 -4.43 -5.86 8.44
CA ASP A 58 -3.86 -6.98 9.21
C ASP A 58 -4.82 -8.17 9.30
#